data_AF-A0A1C2AEH5-F1
#
_entry.id   AF-A0A1C2AEH5-F1
#
_cell.length_a   1.000
_cell.length_b   1.000
_cell.length_c   1.000
_cell.angle_alpha   90.00
_cell.angle_beta   90.00
_cell.angle_gamma   90.00
#
_symmetry.space_group_name_H-M   'P 1'
#
loop_
_entity.id
_entity.type
_entity.pdbx_description
1 polymer ?
#
loop_
_entity_poly.entity_id
_entity_poly.type
_entity_poly.pdbx_seq_one_letter_code
_entity_poly.pdbx_strand_id
1 'polypeptide(L)'
;MIKIRIIAYFFLIFCIFENVNAKSYKIGDKISEEIEFYKKYKFELPSGTWTIADRFRYSYYGATAKGYKLLKIKGNKAIEGFSIAELDIGARFQSAFNDVLHLIMFKNEYDGCYDRPEYYILEYFTKGSSHNCFWISHEDVYKELFNPDDPELRGVNAQYKAWLRDNKIELPKIAIGSSHSYFSRLTGGKWFVMTHGFDPEVLGAPKSEFIDEDRSEYHKYNINNYPDHKKIMEKVVSFGAKRHKQFELEVRAKEHHKINLSSLISNSLEIGNVEQNDDIITQINRLRDLLKSGILTEEEFKKAKEKILN
;
A
#
# COMPACT_ATOMS: atom_id res chain seq x y z
N MET A 1 28.78 1.38 -64.97
CA MET A 1 27.96 2.48 -64.41
C MET A 1 26.49 2.08 -64.53
N ILE A 2 25.94 1.46 -63.48
CA ILE A 2 24.52 1.11 -63.37
C ILE A 2 24.07 1.64 -62.01
N LYS A 3 23.21 2.66 -62.03
CA LYS A 3 22.52 3.23 -60.87
C LYS A 3 21.14 2.58 -60.78
N ILE A 4 20.90 1.76 -59.75
CA ILE A 4 19.57 1.40 -59.22
C ILE A 4 19.81 1.11 -57.72
N ARG A 5 19.77 2.09 -56.81
CA ARG A 5 18.56 2.54 -56.08
C ARG A 5 17.52 1.43 -55.94
N ILE A 6 17.67 0.57 -54.93
CA ILE A 6 16.65 -0.18 -54.16
C ILE A 6 17.45 -1.22 -53.37
N ILE A 7 17.66 -0.98 -52.07
CA ILE A 7 17.86 -1.89 -50.91
C ILE A 7 18.31 -0.96 -49.77
N ALA A 8 17.51 0.07 -49.51
CA ALA A 8 17.59 0.91 -48.31
C ALA A 8 16.20 0.99 -47.64
N TYR A 9 15.35 -0.01 -47.91
CA TYR A 9 13.92 0.01 -47.59
C TYR A 9 13.46 -1.28 -46.91
N PHE A 10 14.32 -1.96 -46.16
CA PHE A 10 13.92 -3.17 -45.42
C PHE A 10 14.45 -3.27 -43.98
N PHE A 11 14.87 -2.17 -43.38
CA PHE A 11 15.04 -2.10 -41.92
C PHE A 11 14.65 -0.71 -41.39
N LEU A 12 13.57 -0.16 -41.95
CA LEU A 12 12.76 0.82 -41.25
C LEU A 12 11.78 0.05 -40.35
N ILE A 13 12.31 -0.82 -39.48
CA ILE A 13 11.61 -1.19 -38.26
C ILE A 13 11.56 0.13 -37.49
N PHE A 14 10.44 0.81 -37.63
CA PHE A 14 9.96 1.73 -36.63
C PHE A 14 10.04 0.97 -35.30
N CYS A 15 11.14 1.19 -34.58
CA CYS A 15 11.09 1.16 -33.14
C CYS A 15 10.15 2.30 -32.77
N ILE A 16 8.84 2.01 -32.82
CA ILE A 16 7.89 2.65 -31.93
C ILE A 16 8.35 2.16 -30.56
N PHE A 17 9.38 2.80 -30.02
CA PHE A 17 9.61 2.80 -28.60
C PHE A 17 8.37 3.52 -28.08
N GLU A 18 7.32 2.76 -27.77
CA GLU A 18 6.38 3.26 -26.78
C GLU A 18 7.27 3.69 -25.62
N ASN A 19 7.28 4.98 -25.31
CA ASN A 19 8.06 5.49 -24.22
C ASN A 19 7.78 4.61 -23.00
N VAL A 20 8.76 3.79 -22.60
CA VAL A 20 8.74 3.05 -21.33
C VAL A 20 9.11 4.06 -20.23
N ASN A 21 8.49 5.23 -20.27
CA ASN A 21 8.66 6.24 -19.26
C ASN A 21 7.70 5.89 -18.12
N ALA A 22 8.28 5.64 -16.95
CA ALA A 22 7.53 5.60 -15.71
C ALA A 22 6.71 6.89 -15.56
N LYS A 23 5.42 6.77 -15.24
CA LYS A 23 4.62 7.92 -14.84
C LYS A 23 5.26 8.55 -13.59
N SER A 24 5.41 9.87 -13.59
CA SER A 24 6.04 10.62 -12.50
C SER A 24 5.04 11.63 -11.99
N TYR A 25 4.75 11.57 -10.69
CA TYR A 25 3.79 12.42 -10.02
C TYR A 25 4.49 13.52 -9.25
N LYS A 26 4.00 14.76 -9.30
CA LYS A 26 4.52 15.88 -8.53
C LYS A 26 3.78 15.99 -7.20
N ILE A 27 4.45 16.58 -6.22
CA ILE A 27 3.80 16.97 -4.96
C ILE A 27 2.67 17.95 -5.29
N GLY A 28 1.48 17.70 -4.74
CA GLY A 28 0.24 18.43 -5.01
C GLY A 28 -0.62 17.84 -6.13
N ASP A 29 -0.14 16.87 -6.90
CA ASP A 29 -0.97 16.19 -7.90
C ASP A 29 -2.14 15.47 -7.23
N LYS A 30 -3.31 15.50 -7.88
CA LYS A 30 -4.53 14.81 -7.45
C LYS A 30 -4.78 13.59 -8.31
N ILE A 31 -5.03 12.44 -7.69
CA ILE A 31 -5.29 11.16 -8.36
C ILE A 31 -6.44 10.41 -7.67
N SER A 32 -7.17 9.56 -8.40
CA SER A 32 -8.39 8.93 -7.87
C SER A 32 -8.51 7.42 -8.08
N GLU A 33 -7.83 6.87 -9.08
CA GLU A 33 -8.00 5.47 -9.47
C GLU A 33 -6.78 4.62 -9.10
N GLU A 34 -5.63 4.97 -9.66
CA GLU A 34 -4.41 4.19 -9.51
C GLU A 34 -3.16 5.07 -9.46
N ILE A 35 -2.13 4.54 -8.80
CA ILE A 35 -0.78 5.06 -8.89
C ILE A 35 0.11 4.10 -9.71
N GLU A 36 0.70 4.64 -10.78
CA GLU A 36 1.49 3.87 -11.73
C GLU A 36 2.99 4.10 -11.49
N PHE A 37 3.72 3.01 -11.22
CA PHE A 37 5.17 3.05 -11.14
C PHE A 37 5.80 2.82 -12.52
N TYR A 38 5.26 1.85 -13.25
CA TYR A 38 5.58 1.50 -14.63
C TYR A 38 4.34 0.88 -15.25
N LYS A 39 4.26 0.74 -16.57
CA LYS A 39 3.15 0.05 -17.25
C LYS A 39 2.76 -1.30 -16.62
N LYS A 40 3.74 -2.00 -16.04
CA LYS A 40 3.57 -3.31 -15.38
C LYS A 40 3.11 -3.25 -13.91
N TYR A 41 3.38 -2.16 -13.20
CA TYR A 41 3.11 -2.03 -11.76
C TYR A 41 2.23 -0.80 -11.53
N LYS A 42 0.95 -1.10 -11.33
CA LYS A 42 -0.14 -0.17 -11.05
C LYS A 42 -0.79 -0.61 -9.76
N PHE A 43 -1.03 0.33 -8.86
CA PHE A 43 -1.62 0.07 -7.56
C PHE A 43 -2.94 0.81 -7.48
N GLU A 44 -4.02 0.08 -7.30
CA GLU A 44 -5.34 0.65 -7.10
C GLU A 44 -5.37 1.40 -5.78
N LEU A 45 -5.99 2.57 -5.84
CA LEU A 45 -6.27 3.42 -4.70
C LEU A 45 -7.71 3.19 -4.26
N PRO A 46 -8.00 3.26 -2.95
CA PRO A 46 -9.37 3.34 -2.48
C PRO A 46 -10.08 4.54 -3.12
N SER A 47 -11.41 4.45 -3.24
CA SER A 47 -12.21 5.50 -3.85
C SER A 47 -12.00 6.87 -3.20
N GLY A 48 -12.09 7.92 -4.01
CA GLY A 48 -11.93 9.31 -3.60
C GLY A 48 -10.75 9.99 -4.28
N THR A 49 -10.45 11.22 -3.85
CA THR A 49 -9.34 12.01 -4.41
C THR A 49 -8.16 12.02 -3.44
N TRP A 50 -7.03 11.50 -3.90
CA TRP A 50 -5.77 11.44 -3.19
C TRP A 50 -4.83 12.54 -3.68
N THR A 51 -4.18 13.23 -2.75
CA THR A 51 -3.17 14.24 -3.05
C THR A 51 -1.79 13.66 -2.77
N ILE A 52 -0.86 13.79 -3.72
CA ILE A 52 0.54 13.42 -3.51
C ILE A 52 1.16 14.43 -2.53
N ALA A 53 1.38 13.99 -1.30
CA ALA A 53 1.91 14.82 -0.22
C ALA A 53 3.44 14.77 -0.12
N ASP A 54 4.03 13.65 -0.54
CA ASP A 54 5.48 13.49 -0.61
C ASP A 54 5.89 12.52 -1.73
N ARG A 55 7.12 12.66 -2.19
CA ARG A 55 7.75 11.73 -3.13
C ARG A 55 9.24 11.65 -2.86
N PHE A 56 9.82 10.48 -3.05
CA PHE A 56 11.27 10.32 -3.06
C PHE A 56 11.73 9.49 -4.24
N ARG A 57 12.99 9.73 -4.64
CA ARG A 57 13.71 8.88 -5.56
C ARG A 57 15.19 8.94 -5.23
N TYR A 58 15.75 7.81 -4.83
CA TYR A 58 17.16 7.65 -4.57
C TYR A 58 17.75 6.64 -5.55
N SER A 59 18.94 6.91 -6.06
CA SER A 59 19.67 5.98 -6.90
C SER A 59 21.11 5.90 -6.42
N TYR A 60 21.57 4.68 -6.10
CA TYR A 60 22.91 4.44 -5.59
C TYR A 60 23.48 3.15 -6.19
N TYR A 61 24.60 3.27 -6.93
CA TYR A 61 25.32 2.15 -7.57
C TYR A 61 24.44 1.15 -8.35
N GLY A 62 23.36 1.62 -8.99
CA GLY A 62 22.45 0.79 -9.77
C GLY A 62 21.24 0.26 -9.00
N ALA A 63 21.18 0.46 -7.68
CA ALA A 63 19.94 0.36 -6.92
C ALA A 63 19.14 1.66 -7.05
N THR A 64 17.82 1.57 -7.16
CA THR A 64 16.90 2.69 -7.20
C THR A 64 15.73 2.43 -6.26
N ALA A 65 15.56 3.33 -5.30
CA ALA A 65 14.36 3.40 -4.47
C ALA A 65 13.48 4.54 -4.97
N LYS A 66 12.18 4.32 -5.06
CA LYS A 66 11.21 5.39 -5.32
C LYS A 66 9.91 5.13 -4.58
N GLY A 67 9.23 6.19 -4.16
CA GLY A 67 7.96 6.05 -3.47
C GLY A 67 7.18 7.35 -3.40
N TYR A 68 5.92 7.20 -3.00
CA TYR A 68 4.96 8.29 -2.89
C TYR A 68 4.16 8.15 -1.60
N LYS A 69 3.91 9.28 -0.93
CA LYS A 69 2.97 9.39 0.17
C LYS A 69 1.77 10.19 -0.29
N LEU A 70 0.58 9.66 -0.06
CA LEU A 70 -0.67 10.21 -0.50
C LEU A 70 -1.60 10.41 0.68
N LEU A 71 -2.34 11.51 0.64
CA LEU A 71 -3.35 11.82 1.64
C LEU A 71 -4.69 12.06 0.97
N LYS A 72 -5.74 11.47 1.53
CA LYS A 72 -7.11 11.90 1.30
C LYS A 72 -7.40 13.01 2.30
N ILE A 73 -7.75 14.19 1.79
CA ILE A 73 -7.86 15.42 2.60
C ILE A 73 -9.30 15.92 2.55
N LYS A 74 -9.89 16.18 3.73
CA LYS A 74 -11.21 16.79 3.89
C LYS A 74 -11.07 18.10 4.65
N GLY A 75 -11.29 19.22 3.96
CA GLY A 75 -10.98 20.54 4.50
C GLY A 75 -9.47 20.69 4.72
N ASN A 76 -9.05 20.84 5.97
CA ASN A 76 -7.65 20.89 6.37
C ASN A 76 -7.16 19.61 7.07
N LYS A 77 -7.98 18.56 7.16
CA LYS A 77 -7.62 17.32 7.85
C LYS A 77 -7.31 16.20 6.87
N ALA A 78 -6.20 15.50 7.10
CA ALA A 78 -5.92 14.22 6.45
C ALA A 78 -6.75 13.13 7.14
N ILE A 79 -7.57 12.42 6.37
CA ILE A 79 -8.50 11.40 6.91
C ILE A 79 -8.06 9.98 6.57
N GLU A 80 -7.26 9.82 5.52
CA GLU A 80 -6.66 8.55 5.12
C GLU A 80 -5.27 8.82 4.54
N GLY A 81 -4.34 7.91 4.81
CA GLY A 81 -2.98 7.92 4.31
C GLY A 81 -2.69 6.66 3.52
N PHE A 82 -2.03 6.83 2.38
CA PHE A 82 -1.58 5.72 1.54
C PHE A 82 -0.13 5.96 1.14
N SER A 83 0.74 5.00 1.39
CA SER A 83 2.15 5.06 0.98
C SER A 83 2.48 3.84 0.16
N ILE A 84 3.26 4.02 -0.91
CA ILE A 84 3.78 2.93 -1.71
C ILE A 84 5.21 3.26 -2.12
N ALA A 85 6.10 2.28 -1.94
CA ALA A 85 7.50 2.38 -2.30
C ALA A 85 7.96 1.10 -3.00
N GLU A 86 8.97 1.28 -3.85
CA GLU A 86 9.67 0.23 -4.55
C GLU A 86 11.17 0.42 -4.34
N LEU A 87 11.86 -0.71 -4.12
CA LEU A 87 13.30 -0.82 -4.24
C LEU A 87 13.65 -1.82 -5.36
N ASP A 88 14.37 -1.33 -6.36
CA ASP A 88 14.95 -2.10 -7.45
C ASP A 88 16.47 -2.09 -7.33
N ILE A 89 17.09 -3.26 -7.16
CA ILE A 89 18.54 -3.37 -6.91
C ILE A 89 19.32 -3.80 -8.15
N GLY A 90 18.63 -4.08 -9.25
CA GLY A 90 19.26 -4.58 -10.46
C GLY A 90 20.00 -5.90 -10.24
N ALA A 91 21.00 -6.16 -11.09
CA ALA A 91 21.70 -7.45 -11.14
C ALA A 91 22.97 -7.52 -10.28
N ARG A 92 23.54 -6.38 -9.87
CA ARG A 92 24.91 -6.33 -9.35
C ARG A 92 25.05 -6.83 -7.90
N PHE A 93 24.08 -6.55 -7.04
CA PHE A 93 24.19 -6.78 -5.59
C PHE A 93 23.15 -7.76 -5.06
N GLN A 94 22.77 -8.75 -5.88
CA GLN A 94 21.62 -9.59 -5.57
C GLN A 94 21.79 -10.43 -4.29
N SER A 95 22.96 -11.04 -4.09
CA SER A 95 23.22 -11.86 -2.90
C SER A 95 23.21 -11.00 -1.64
N ALA A 96 24.05 -9.96 -1.60
CA ALA A 96 24.14 -9.07 -0.45
C ALA A 96 22.78 -8.44 -0.09
N PHE A 97 21.98 -8.09 -1.10
CA PHE A 97 20.65 -7.57 -0.84
C PHE A 97 19.69 -8.58 -0.23
N ASN A 98 19.74 -9.85 -0.65
CA ASN A 98 18.87 -10.86 -0.06
C ASN A 98 19.11 -10.97 1.46
N ASP A 99 20.36 -10.93 1.88
CA ASP A 99 20.74 -10.99 3.29
C ASP A 99 20.29 -9.71 4.03
N VAL A 100 20.57 -8.53 3.46
CA VAL A 100 20.15 -7.24 4.03
C VAL A 100 18.62 -7.16 4.15
N LEU A 101 17.88 -7.60 3.14
CA LEU A 101 16.43 -7.58 3.16
C LEU A 101 15.87 -8.51 4.23
N HIS A 102 16.47 -9.68 4.40
CA HIS A 102 16.09 -10.59 5.48
C HIS A 102 16.35 -9.95 6.85
N LEU A 103 17.48 -9.26 7.02
CA LEU A 103 17.77 -8.53 8.26
C LEU A 103 16.75 -7.42 8.51
N ILE A 104 16.48 -6.58 7.51
CA ILE A 104 15.48 -5.50 7.61
C ILE A 104 14.10 -6.06 7.97
N MET A 105 13.67 -7.12 7.29
CA MET A 105 12.30 -7.62 7.48
C MET A 105 12.14 -8.52 8.71
N PHE A 106 13.17 -9.23 9.19
CA PHE A 106 12.97 -10.27 10.21
C PHE A 106 13.89 -10.15 11.43
N LYS A 107 14.78 -9.15 11.45
CA LYS A 107 15.78 -8.95 12.53
C LYS A 107 15.96 -7.50 12.97
N ASN A 108 15.38 -6.52 12.27
CA ASN A 108 15.47 -5.12 12.64
C ASN A 108 14.68 -4.88 13.94
N GLU A 109 15.28 -4.19 14.90
CA GLU A 109 14.72 -3.99 16.24
C GLU A 109 13.59 -2.95 16.30
N TYR A 110 13.47 -2.09 15.28
CA TYR A 110 12.54 -0.95 15.21
C TYR A 110 11.34 -1.20 14.31
N ASP A 111 11.47 -1.93 13.19
CA ASP A 111 10.34 -2.37 12.33
C ASP A 111 10.56 -3.75 11.69
N GLY A 112 9.51 -4.46 11.28
CA GLY A 112 9.67 -5.74 10.60
C GLY A 112 8.40 -6.54 10.31
N CYS A 113 8.62 -7.82 9.99
CA CYS A 113 7.65 -8.83 9.65
C CYS A 113 7.88 -10.06 10.53
N TYR A 114 7.80 -9.85 11.83
CA TYR A 114 7.88 -10.87 12.87
C TYR A 114 7.05 -10.41 14.06
N ASP A 115 6.67 -11.31 14.98
CA ASP A 115 5.72 -10.97 16.04
C ASP A 115 6.27 -9.86 16.95
N ARG A 116 5.45 -8.81 17.13
CA ARG A 116 5.77 -7.63 17.95
C ARG A 116 4.57 -7.18 18.76
N PRO A 117 4.77 -6.55 19.94
CA PRO A 117 3.69 -6.14 20.83
C PRO A 117 2.62 -5.26 20.17
N GLU A 118 3.03 -4.30 19.36
CA GLU A 118 2.20 -3.28 18.72
C GLU A 118 1.40 -3.79 17.51
N TYR A 119 1.74 -4.94 16.95
CA TYR A 119 1.00 -5.53 15.84
C TYR A 119 -0.28 -6.22 16.34
N TYR A 120 -1.42 -5.69 15.93
CA TYR A 120 -2.73 -6.28 16.19
C TYR A 120 -2.91 -7.64 15.49
N ILE A 121 -2.48 -7.72 14.23
CA ILE A 121 -2.42 -8.96 13.43
C ILE A 121 -1.10 -8.97 12.67
N LEU A 122 -0.49 -10.14 12.54
CA LEU A 122 0.63 -10.40 11.64
C LEU A 122 0.42 -11.75 10.95
N GLU A 123 0.45 -11.75 9.63
CA GLU A 123 0.48 -12.96 8.80
C GLU A 123 1.59 -12.80 7.77
N TYR A 124 2.36 -13.87 7.52
CA TYR A 124 3.45 -13.79 6.54
C TYR A 124 3.80 -15.14 5.93
N PHE A 125 4.40 -15.07 4.75
CA PHE A 125 5.12 -16.14 4.09
C PHE A 125 6.59 -15.76 3.99
N THR A 126 7.48 -16.71 4.25
CA THR A 126 8.92 -16.54 4.02
C THR A 126 9.53 -17.84 3.51
N LYS A 127 10.35 -17.76 2.46
CA LYS A 127 11.12 -18.90 1.94
C LYS A 127 12.37 -18.43 1.23
N GLY A 128 13.53 -18.78 1.79
CA GLY A 128 14.82 -18.28 1.31
C GLY A 128 14.84 -16.75 1.41
N SER A 129 15.09 -16.08 0.28
CA SER A 129 15.06 -14.62 0.20
C SER A 129 13.68 -14.04 -0.09
N SER A 130 12.68 -14.85 -0.43
CA SER A 130 11.34 -14.34 -0.77
C SER A 130 10.50 -14.17 0.49
N HIS A 131 9.74 -13.08 0.55
CA HIS A 131 8.78 -12.85 1.62
C HIS A 131 7.49 -12.20 1.10
N ASN A 132 6.43 -12.42 1.86
CA ASN A 132 5.16 -11.74 1.74
C ASN A 132 4.66 -11.47 3.15
N CYS A 133 4.31 -10.24 3.47
CA CYS A 133 4.02 -9.83 4.83
C CYS A 133 2.79 -8.93 4.85
N PHE A 134 1.92 -9.20 5.82
CA PHE A 134 0.71 -8.45 6.12
C PHE A 134 0.63 -8.23 7.62
N TRP A 135 0.56 -6.99 8.06
CA TRP A 135 0.29 -6.68 9.46
C TRP A 135 -0.63 -5.48 9.61
N ILE A 136 -1.26 -5.42 10.77
CA ILE A 136 -2.14 -4.32 11.17
C ILE A 136 -1.66 -3.80 12.50
N SER A 137 -1.60 -2.49 12.61
CA SER A 137 -1.16 -1.77 13.79
C SER A 137 -1.94 -0.46 13.94
N HIS A 138 -1.84 0.11 15.13
CA HIS A 138 -2.08 1.53 15.37
C HIS A 138 -0.74 2.22 15.59
N GLU A 139 -0.67 3.50 15.24
CA GLU A 139 0.54 4.33 15.32
C GLU A 139 0.24 5.65 16.03
N ASP A 140 1.15 6.11 16.88
CA ASP A 140 1.21 7.52 17.28
C ASP A 140 1.81 8.31 16.11
N VAL A 141 0.93 8.96 15.34
CA VAL A 141 1.32 9.66 14.09
C VAL A 141 2.32 10.79 14.36
N TYR A 142 2.24 11.43 15.52
CA TYR A 142 3.18 12.48 15.87
C TYR A 142 4.54 11.89 16.20
N LYS A 143 4.59 10.84 17.03
CA LYS A 143 5.83 10.11 17.36
C LYS A 143 6.51 9.64 16.07
N GLU A 144 5.81 8.92 15.20
CA GLU A 144 6.37 8.38 13.96
C GLU A 144 6.92 9.47 13.01
N LEU A 145 6.29 10.64 12.98
CA LEU A 145 6.71 11.73 12.09
C LEU A 145 7.86 12.59 12.65
N PHE A 146 7.87 12.83 13.96
CA PHE A 146 8.76 13.80 14.60
C PHE A 146 9.87 13.16 15.43
N ASN A 147 9.63 12.00 16.03
CA ASN A 147 10.56 11.28 16.89
C ASN A 147 10.43 9.75 16.68
N PRO A 148 10.80 9.24 15.49
CA PRO A 148 10.73 7.82 15.20
C PRO A 148 11.68 7.04 16.11
N ASP A 149 11.30 5.79 16.41
CA ASP A 149 12.12 4.89 17.23
C ASP A 149 13.44 4.54 16.53
N ASP A 150 13.38 4.34 15.20
CA ASP A 150 14.57 4.15 14.36
C ASP A 150 15.36 5.47 14.19
N PRO A 151 16.60 5.57 14.72
CA PRO A 151 17.42 6.75 14.56
C PRO A 151 17.75 7.10 13.11
N GLU A 152 17.78 6.11 12.20
CA GLU A 152 18.06 6.31 10.77
C GLU A 152 16.93 7.04 10.05
N LEU A 153 15.71 6.99 10.59
CA LEU A 153 14.54 7.69 10.04
C LEU A 153 14.48 9.17 10.44
N ARG A 154 15.37 9.62 11.35
CA ARG A 154 15.43 11.03 11.77
C ARG A 154 15.78 11.93 10.60
N GLY A 155 14.83 12.78 10.24
CA GLY A 155 14.99 13.76 9.16
C GLY A 155 14.56 13.27 7.78
N VAL A 156 14.29 11.97 7.60
CA VAL A 156 13.79 11.41 6.32
C VAL A 156 12.50 12.11 5.88
N ASN A 157 11.61 12.43 6.83
CA ASN A 157 10.33 13.09 6.57
C ASN A 157 10.40 14.63 6.54
N ALA A 158 11.58 15.26 6.39
CA ALA A 158 11.71 16.73 6.44
C ALA A 158 10.87 17.44 5.36
N GLN A 159 10.86 16.92 4.13
CA GLN A 159 10.08 17.49 3.02
C GLN A 159 8.58 17.35 3.26
N TYR A 160 8.13 16.17 3.67
CA TYR A 160 6.74 15.91 4.04
C TYR A 160 6.26 16.82 5.18
N LYS A 161 7.05 16.99 6.24
CA LYS A 161 6.75 17.90 7.36
C LYS A 161 6.60 19.35 6.91
N ALA A 162 7.50 19.82 6.03
CA ALA A 162 7.40 21.17 5.47
C ALA A 162 6.12 21.32 4.64
N TRP A 163 5.82 20.35 3.78
CA TRP A 163 4.61 20.37 2.96
C TRP A 163 3.32 20.39 3.79
N LEU A 164 3.21 19.58 4.84
CA LEU A 164 2.07 19.59 5.76
C LEU A 164 1.86 20.96 6.41
N ARG A 165 2.95 21.56 6.93
CA ARG A 165 2.91 22.88 7.56
C ARG A 165 2.50 23.97 6.57
N ASP A 166 3.13 23.98 5.40
CA ASP A 166 2.94 25.05 4.41
C ASP A 166 1.51 24.99 3.81
N ASN A 167 0.90 23.79 3.73
CA ASN A 167 -0.48 23.59 3.31
C ASN A 167 -1.49 23.56 4.47
N LYS A 168 -1.04 23.76 5.72
CA LYS A 168 -1.88 23.74 6.94
C LYS A 168 -2.71 22.47 7.08
N ILE A 169 -2.13 21.32 6.73
CA ILE A 169 -2.78 20.02 6.85
C ILE A 169 -2.54 19.44 8.24
N GLU A 170 -3.62 19.10 8.92
CA GLU A 170 -3.62 18.40 10.20
C GLU A 170 -3.69 16.90 9.97
N LEU A 171 -2.75 16.15 10.56
CA LEU A 171 -2.79 14.70 10.63
C LEU A 171 -3.61 14.26 11.84
N PRO A 172 -4.23 13.07 11.80
CA PRO A 172 -4.85 12.51 12.99
C PRO A 172 -3.76 12.20 14.03
N LYS A 173 -4.14 12.18 15.31
CA LYS A 173 -3.18 11.85 16.38
C LYS A 173 -2.80 10.37 16.38
N ILE A 174 -3.77 9.52 16.05
CA ILE A 174 -3.63 8.09 15.93
C ILE A 174 -4.01 7.71 14.50
N ALA A 175 -3.24 6.84 13.87
CA ALA A 175 -3.64 6.17 12.65
C ALA A 175 -3.79 4.68 12.95
N ILE A 176 -4.80 4.05 12.35
CA ILE A 176 -4.95 2.60 12.36
C ILE A 176 -4.96 2.10 10.93
N GLY A 177 -4.26 1.00 10.65
CA GLY A 177 -4.05 0.64 9.26
C GLY A 177 -3.35 -0.69 9.04
N SER A 178 -3.10 -0.96 7.77
CA SER A 178 -2.39 -2.15 7.33
C SER A 178 -1.11 -1.80 6.60
N SER A 179 -0.11 -2.63 6.81
CA SER A 179 1.19 -2.60 6.16
C SER A 179 1.41 -3.89 5.38
N HIS A 180 2.05 -3.75 4.23
CA HIS A 180 2.21 -4.81 3.25
C HIS A 180 3.61 -4.77 2.67
N SER A 181 4.27 -5.92 2.59
CA SER A 181 5.63 -6.02 2.06
C SER A 181 5.78 -7.29 1.24
N TYR A 182 6.28 -7.18 0.01
CA TYR A 182 6.50 -8.33 -0.85
C TYR A 182 7.81 -8.22 -1.61
N PHE A 183 8.57 -9.31 -1.61
CA PHE A 183 9.76 -9.46 -2.44
C PHE A 183 9.91 -10.89 -2.92
N SER A 184 10.29 -11.04 -4.19
CA SER A 184 10.70 -12.32 -4.75
C SER A 184 11.56 -12.13 -6.00
N ARG A 185 12.64 -12.90 -6.07
CA ARG A 185 13.47 -13.00 -7.29
C ARG A 185 12.68 -13.55 -8.47
N LEU A 186 11.66 -14.38 -8.21
CA LEU A 186 10.84 -15.04 -9.23
C LEU A 186 9.79 -14.11 -9.88
N THR A 187 9.61 -12.90 -9.33
CA THR A 187 8.63 -11.90 -9.82
C THR A 187 9.31 -10.61 -10.27
N GLY A 188 10.63 -10.63 -10.47
CA GLY A 188 11.40 -9.50 -10.98
C GLY A 188 12.39 -8.91 -9.98
N GLY A 189 12.49 -9.44 -8.76
CA GLY A 189 13.51 -9.05 -7.79
C GLY A 189 13.38 -7.61 -7.28
N LYS A 190 12.16 -7.06 -7.34
CA LYS A 190 11.78 -5.76 -6.78
C LYS A 190 11.13 -5.98 -5.42
N TRP A 191 11.47 -5.14 -4.46
CA TRP A 191 10.83 -5.12 -3.15
C TRP A 191 9.81 -4.00 -3.13
N PHE A 192 8.57 -4.34 -2.81
CA PHE A 192 7.48 -3.37 -2.65
C PHE A 192 7.05 -3.31 -1.20
N VAL A 193 6.82 -2.09 -0.70
CA VAL A 193 6.25 -1.81 0.62
C VAL A 193 5.11 -0.84 0.46
N MET A 194 3.97 -1.13 1.08
CA MET A 194 2.78 -0.30 1.02
C MET A 194 2.15 -0.19 2.41
N THR A 195 1.66 1.00 2.75
CA THR A 195 0.87 1.22 3.96
C THR A 195 -0.44 1.90 3.61
N HIS A 196 -1.50 1.55 4.33
CA HIS A 196 -2.82 2.15 4.19
C HIS A 196 -3.42 2.36 5.57
N GLY A 197 -3.51 3.63 5.98
CA GLY A 197 -3.95 4.04 7.31
C GLY A 197 -5.15 4.98 7.27
N PHE A 198 -5.93 4.94 8.34
CA PHE A 198 -7.15 5.72 8.51
C PHE A 198 -7.06 6.54 9.79
N ASP A 199 -7.66 7.72 9.77
CA ASP A 199 -8.12 8.35 11.00
C ASP A 199 -9.25 7.47 11.60
N PRO A 200 -9.10 6.89 12.79
CA PRO A 200 -10.14 6.06 13.37
C PRO A 200 -11.48 6.81 13.52
N GLU A 201 -11.47 8.13 13.75
CA GLU A 201 -12.70 8.93 13.90
C GLU A 201 -13.55 8.89 12.63
N VAL A 202 -12.94 8.83 11.43
CA VAL A 202 -13.71 8.77 10.17
C VAL A 202 -14.36 7.41 9.93
N LEU A 203 -13.90 6.37 10.63
CA LEU A 203 -14.53 5.06 10.65
C LEU A 203 -15.64 4.95 11.71
N GLY A 204 -15.90 6.03 12.45
CA GLY A 204 -16.89 6.08 13.53
C GLY A 204 -16.35 5.57 14.86
N ALA A 205 -15.03 5.57 15.06
CA ALA A 205 -14.46 5.22 16.34
C ALA A 205 -14.77 6.28 17.40
N PRO A 206 -14.93 5.87 18.68
CA PRO A 206 -14.89 6.82 19.79
C PRO A 206 -13.52 7.51 19.84
N LYS A 207 -13.50 8.68 20.48
CA LYS A 207 -12.26 9.43 20.68
C LYS A 207 -11.36 8.68 21.67
N SER A 208 -10.11 8.45 21.29
CA SER A 208 -9.12 7.84 22.16
C SER A 208 -8.70 8.77 23.30
N GLU A 209 -8.59 8.20 24.49
CA GLU A 209 -8.01 8.78 25.69
C GLU A 209 -6.48 8.69 25.67
N PHE A 210 -5.94 7.58 25.16
CA PHE A 210 -4.51 7.31 25.09
C PHE A 210 -4.01 7.36 23.64
N ILE A 211 -2.96 8.15 23.41
CA ILE A 211 -2.31 8.27 22.09
C ILE A 211 -1.12 7.32 21.99
N ASP A 212 -0.45 7.06 23.12
CA ASP A 212 0.73 6.21 23.16
C ASP A 212 0.41 4.76 22.80
N GLU A 213 1.32 4.11 22.08
CA GLU A 213 1.09 2.80 21.48
C GLU A 213 0.80 1.72 22.53
N ASP A 214 1.50 1.75 23.68
CA ASP A 214 1.38 0.74 24.73
C ASP A 214 0.04 0.78 25.48
N ARG A 215 -0.50 1.98 25.77
CA ARG A 215 -1.76 2.15 26.51
C ARG A 215 -2.98 2.38 25.63
N SER A 216 -2.77 2.62 24.33
CA SER A 216 -3.82 2.79 23.33
C SER A 216 -4.91 1.73 23.47
N GLU A 217 -6.16 2.16 23.29
CA GLU A 217 -7.33 1.30 23.24
C GLU A 217 -7.27 0.31 22.08
N TYR A 218 -6.52 0.65 21.02
CA TYR A 218 -6.30 -0.18 19.84
C TYR A 218 -5.25 -1.27 20.05
N HIS A 219 -4.49 -1.22 21.14
CA HIS A 219 -3.44 -2.20 21.43
C HIS A 219 -4.03 -3.60 21.67
N LYS A 220 -3.39 -4.65 21.14
CA LYS A 220 -3.92 -6.03 21.16
C LYS A 220 -4.24 -6.58 22.55
N TYR A 221 -3.48 -6.16 23.57
CA TYR A 221 -3.71 -6.55 24.96
C TYR A 221 -4.80 -5.74 25.67
N ASN A 222 -5.12 -4.55 25.15
CA ASN A 222 -6.09 -3.63 25.75
C ASN A 222 -7.46 -3.71 25.06
N ILE A 223 -7.50 -4.06 23.77
CA ILE A 223 -8.67 -4.00 22.88
C ILE A 223 -9.94 -4.67 23.44
N ASN A 224 -9.79 -5.73 24.23
CA ASN A 224 -10.93 -6.47 24.79
C ASN A 224 -11.67 -5.67 25.88
N ASN A 225 -11.02 -4.66 26.47
CA ASN A 225 -11.64 -3.74 27.42
C ASN A 225 -12.38 -2.58 26.72
N TYR A 226 -12.21 -2.44 25.39
CA TYR A 226 -12.77 -1.34 24.61
C TYR A 226 -13.61 -1.85 23.42
N PRO A 227 -14.85 -2.34 23.66
CA PRO A 227 -15.66 -3.01 22.63
C PRO A 227 -15.92 -2.17 21.38
N ASP A 228 -16.08 -0.86 21.50
CA ASP A 228 -16.35 0.01 20.35
C ASP A 228 -15.09 0.24 19.50
N HIS A 229 -13.92 0.38 20.12
CA HIS A 229 -12.63 0.40 19.42
C HIS A 229 -12.36 -0.94 18.73
N LYS A 230 -12.70 -2.06 19.38
CA LYS A 230 -12.59 -3.41 18.83
C LYS A 230 -13.38 -3.58 17.53
N LYS A 231 -14.62 -3.11 17.48
CA LYS A 231 -15.45 -3.15 16.25
C LYS A 231 -14.78 -2.41 15.09
N ILE A 232 -14.10 -1.29 15.37
CA ILE A 232 -13.37 -0.54 14.35
C ILE A 232 -12.13 -1.29 13.90
N MET A 233 -11.35 -1.86 14.82
CA MET A 233 -10.20 -2.70 14.45
C MET A 233 -10.61 -3.90 13.61
N GLU A 234 -11.71 -4.58 13.94
CA GLU A 234 -12.24 -5.68 13.13
C GLU A 234 -12.61 -5.25 11.69
N LYS A 235 -13.14 -4.03 11.51
CA LYS A 235 -13.36 -3.44 10.17
C LYS A 235 -12.04 -3.19 9.45
N VAL A 236 -11.05 -2.60 10.13
CA VAL A 236 -9.72 -2.34 9.57
C VAL A 236 -9.01 -3.64 9.20
N VAL A 237 -9.21 -4.71 9.98
CA VAL A 237 -8.75 -6.07 9.66
C VAL A 237 -9.29 -6.56 8.33
N SER A 238 -10.59 -6.44 8.12
CA SER A 238 -11.20 -6.81 6.84
C SER A 238 -10.71 -5.93 5.68
N PHE A 239 -10.60 -4.62 5.88
CA PHE A 239 -10.09 -3.70 4.85
C PHE A 239 -8.64 -3.98 4.48
N GLY A 240 -7.77 -4.17 5.48
CA GLY A 240 -6.37 -4.51 5.29
C GLY A 240 -6.20 -5.86 4.58
N ALA A 241 -6.98 -6.87 4.97
CA ALA A 241 -6.93 -8.19 4.34
C ALA A 241 -7.36 -8.15 2.86
N LYS A 242 -8.44 -7.42 2.54
CA LYS A 242 -8.87 -7.18 1.15
C LYS A 242 -7.80 -6.43 0.36
N ARG A 243 -7.21 -5.38 0.96
CA ARG A 243 -6.15 -4.60 0.31
C ARG A 243 -4.88 -5.42 0.09
N HIS A 244 -4.53 -6.33 0.99
CA HIS A 244 -3.37 -7.19 0.84
C HIS A 244 -3.55 -8.21 -0.28
N LYS A 245 -4.73 -8.85 -0.39
CA LYS A 245 -5.03 -9.72 -1.55
C LYS A 245 -4.91 -8.95 -2.87
N GLN A 246 -5.38 -7.70 -2.92
CA GLN A 246 -5.19 -6.83 -4.09
C GLN A 246 -3.70 -6.50 -4.32
N PHE A 247 -2.95 -6.18 -3.26
CA PHE A 247 -1.51 -5.93 -3.33
C PHE A 247 -0.74 -7.11 -3.91
N GLU A 248 -1.06 -8.34 -3.50
CA GLU A 248 -0.47 -9.56 -4.06
C GLU A 248 -0.68 -9.68 -5.58
N LEU A 249 -1.84 -9.26 -6.10
CA LEU A 249 -2.10 -9.24 -7.54
C LEU A 249 -1.24 -8.17 -8.24
N GLU A 250 -1.17 -6.98 -7.67
CA GLU A 250 -0.45 -5.81 -8.21
C GLU A 250 1.07 -6.04 -8.27
N VAL A 251 1.64 -6.68 -7.24
CA VAL A 251 3.06 -7.08 -7.20
C VAL A 251 3.31 -8.42 -7.89
N ARG A 252 2.26 -9.07 -8.40
CA ARG A 252 2.30 -10.34 -9.14
C ARG A 252 2.90 -11.46 -8.31
N ALA A 253 2.51 -11.55 -7.05
CA ALA A 253 2.94 -12.58 -6.11
C ALA A 253 2.71 -13.98 -6.70
N LYS A 254 3.64 -14.89 -6.45
CA LYS A 254 3.47 -16.30 -6.84
C LYS A 254 2.36 -16.90 -5.97
N GLU A 255 1.54 -17.79 -6.53
CA GLU A 255 0.46 -18.44 -5.78
C GLU A 255 0.94 -19.07 -4.46
N HIS A 256 2.09 -19.74 -4.46
CA HIS A 256 2.66 -20.35 -3.26
C HIS A 256 3.36 -19.37 -2.31
N HIS A 257 3.42 -18.08 -2.64
CA HIS A 257 3.85 -16.99 -1.75
C HIS A 257 2.67 -16.24 -1.13
N LYS A 258 1.45 -16.43 -1.66
CA LYS A 258 0.27 -15.72 -1.19
C LYS A 258 -0.13 -16.19 0.21
N ILE A 259 -0.66 -15.27 0.99
CA ILE A 259 -1.14 -15.53 2.35
C ILE A 259 -2.66 -15.75 2.31
N ASN A 260 -3.14 -16.77 3.03
CA ASN A 260 -4.58 -17.00 3.13
C ASN A 260 -5.22 -16.13 4.21
N LEU A 261 -5.78 -14.98 3.81
CA LEU A 261 -6.47 -14.05 4.72
C LEU A 261 -8.00 -14.20 4.72
N SER A 262 -8.53 -15.32 4.23
CA SER A 262 -9.97 -15.47 4.00
C SER A 262 -10.79 -15.43 5.30
N SER A 263 -10.25 -15.96 6.40
CA SER A 263 -10.88 -15.87 7.73
C SER A 263 -11.03 -14.43 8.24
N LEU A 264 -10.10 -13.54 7.87
CA LEU A 264 -10.10 -12.14 8.29
C LEU A 264 -11.12 -11.29 7.52
N ILE A 265 -11.47 -11.71 6.30
CA ILE A 265 -12.45 -11.04 5.45
C ILE A 265 -13.88 -11.38 5.90
N SER A 266 -14.14 -12.66 6.22
CA SER A 266 -15.48 -13.17 6.55
C SER A 266 -16.06 -12.63 7.87
N ASN A 267 -15.23 -12.03 8.73
CA ASN A 267 -15.66 -11.51 10.03
C ASN A 267 -16.24 -10.08 9.98
N SER A 268 -16.26 -9.39 8.82
CA SER A 268 -16.86 -8.05 8.72
C SER A 268 -18.34 -8.11 8.34
N LEU A 269 -19.21 -7.87 9.31
CA LEU A 269 -20.60 -7.47 9.08
C LEU A 269 -20.63 -6.07 8.42
N GLU A 270 -21.29 -6.01 7.26
CA GLU A 270 -21.83 -4.86 6.52
C GLU A 270 -20.87 -3.74 6.03
N ILE A 271 -20.77 -3.59 4.71
CA ILE A 271 -20.13 -2.44 4.04
C ILE A 271 -21.20 -1.36 3.78
N GLY A 272 -21.06 -0.23 4.48
CA GLY A 272 -21.80 1.01 4.23
C GLY A 272 -21.54 1.59 2.84
N ASN A 273 -22.51 2.38 2.36
CA ASN A 273 -22.62 2.90 0.99
C ASN A 273 -21.38 3.64 0.47
N VAL A 274 -20.92 3.28 -0.73
CA VAL A 274 -19.92 4.02 -1.51
C VAL A 274 -20.66 4.90 -2.51
N GLU A 275 -20.33 6.20 -2.55
CA GLU A 275 -20.84 7.15 -3.53
C GLU A 275 -20.35 6.83 -4.96
N GLN A 276 -21.28 6.89 -5.91
CA GLN A 276 -21.13 6.54 -7.32
C GLN A 276 -20.36 7.61 -8.11
N ASN A 277 -19.19 7.27 -8.65
CA ASN A 277 -18.65 7.98 -9.83
C ASN A 277 -17.56 7.21 -10.61
N ASP A 278 -17.67 5.89 -10.71
CA ASP A 278 -16.87 5.08 -11.66
C ASP A 278 -17.79 4.53 -12.77
N ASP A 279 -17.27 4.34 -13.99
CA ASP A 279 -18.02 3.69 -15.07
C ASP A 279 -18.51 2.28 -14.65
N ILE A 280 -19.79 1.99 -14.90
CA ILE A 280 -20.46 0.75 -14.46
C ILE A 280 -19.72 -0.49 -14.97
N ILE A 281 -19.18 -0.45 -16.18
CA ILE A 281 -18.43 -1.57 -16.77
C ILE A 281 -17.13 -1.82 -15.99
N THR A 282 -16.42 -0.76 -15.63
CA THR A 282 -15.20 -0.84 -14.80
C THR A 282 -15.50 -1.41 -13.42
N GLN A 283 -16.58 -0.96 -12.78
CA GLN A 283 -17.01 -1.47 -11.47
C GLN A 283 -17.36 -2.98 -11.51
N ILE A 284 -18.09 -3.42 -12.55
CA ILE A 284 -18.47 -4.83 -12.72
C ILE A 284 -17.25 -5.70 -13.02
N ASN A 285 -16.29 -5.21 -13.81
CA ASN A 285 -15.07 -5.95 -14.10
C ASN A 285 -14.20 -6.11 -12.84
N ARG A 286 -14.03 -5.05 -12.04
CA ARG A 286 -13.37 -5.14 -10.73
C ARG A 286 -14.07 -6.15 -9.83
N LEU A 287 -15.39 -6.09 -9.68
CA LEU A 287 -16.14 -7.08 -8.89
C LEU A 287 -15.89 -8.52 -9.35
N ARG A 288 -15.80 -8.74 -10.67
CA ARG A 288 -15.54 -10.07 -11.23
C ARG A 288 -14.13 -10.55 -10.90
N ASP A 289 -13.15 -9.66 -10.94
CA ASP A 289 -11.77 -9.99 -10.60
C ASP A 289 -11.61 -10.24 -9.09
N LEU A 290 -12.35 -9.51 -8.25
CA LEU A 290 -12.47 -9.77 -6.81
C LEU A 290 -13.13 -11.13 -6.50
N LEU A 291 -14.16 -11.53 -7.26
CA LEU A 291 -14.76 -12.86 -7.14
C LEU A 291 -13.77 -13.96 -7.57
N LYS A 292 -13.11 -13.80 -8.71
CA LYS A 292 -12.13 -14.77 -9.24
C LYS A 292 -10.91 -14.95 -8.34
N SER A 293 -10.51 -13.89 -7.65
CA SER A 293 -9.41 -13.91 -6.68
C SER A 293 -9.83 -14.44 -5.30
N GLY A 294 -11.11 -14.83 -5.13
CA GLY A 294 -11.63 -15.31 -3.85
C GLY A 294 -11.63 -14.23 -2.76
N ILE A 295 -11.68 -12.96 -3.16
CA ILE A 295 -11.87 -11.83 -2.24
C ILE A 295 -13.35 -11.70 -1.87
N LEU A 296 -14.24 -11.97 -2.84
CA LEU A 296 -15.69 -11.98 -2.65
C LEU A 296 -16.23 -13.40 -2.75
N THR A 297 -17.27 -13.69 -1.97
CA THR A 297 -18.15 -14.85 -2.20
C THR A 297 -19.11 -14.58 -3.36
N GLU A 298 -19.72 -15.63 -3.92
CA GLU A 298 -20.76 -15.48 -4.96
C GLU A 298 -21.95 -14.63 -4.48
N GLU A 299 -22.32 -14.77 -3.20
CA GLU A 299 -23.40 -13.97 -2.59
C GLU A 299 -23.03 -12.50 -2.47
N GLU A 300 -21.82 -12.18 -1.98
CA GLU A 300 -21.34 -10.79 -1.90
C GLU A 300 -21.19 -10.18 -3.29
N PHE A 301 -20.68 -10.94 -4.26
CA PHE A 301 -20.61 -10.51 -5.65
C PHE A 301 -22.00 -10.19 -6.20
N LYS A 302 -22.99 -11.04 -5.94
CA LYS A 302 -24.37 -10.82 -6.40
C LYS A 302 -24.98 -9.56 -5.75
N LYS A 303 -24.84 -9.39 -4.44
CA LYS A 303 -25.32 -8.20 -3.70
C LYS A 303 -24.65 -6.92 -4.20
N ALA A 304 -23.33 -6.93 -4.37
CA ALA A 304 -22.59 -5.78 -4.86
C ALA A 304 -22.93 -5.45 -6.32
N LYS A 305 -23.09 -6.46 -7.16
CA LYS A 305 -23.51 -6.27 -8.56
C LYS A 305 -24.92 -5.69 -8.68
N GLU A 306 -25.87 -6.17 -7.86
CA GLU A 306 -27.24 -5.63 -7.83
C GLU A 306 -27.27 -4.15 -7.42
N LYS A 307 -26.42 -3.74 -6.48
CA LYS A 307 -26.28 -2.34 -6.03
C LYS A 307 -25.63 -1.40 -7.05
N ILE A 308 -24.87 -1.95 -8.00
CA ILE A 308 -24.21 -1.18 -9.07
C ILE A 308 -25.12 -1.05 -10.30
N LEU A 309 -26.02 -2.01 -10.51
CA LEU A 309 -26.95 -2.05 -11.64
C LEU A 309 -28.30 -1.36 -11.37
N ASN A 310 -28.62 -1.09 -10.11
CA ASN A 310 -29.83 -0.38 -9.65
C ASN A 310 -29.48 0.99 -9.09
#